data_AF-A0A2P5WEY9-F1
#
_entry.id   AF-A0A2P5WEY9-F1
#
_cell.length_a   1.000
_cell.length_b   1.000
_cell.length_c   1.000
_cell.angle_alpha   90.00
_cell.angle_beta   90.00
_cell.angle_gamma   90.00
#
_symmetry.space_group_name_H-M   'P 1'
#
loop_
_entity.id
_entity.type
_entity.pdbx_description
1 polymer ?
#
loop_
_entity_poly.entity_id
_entity_poly.type
_entity_poly.pdbx_seq_one_letter_code
_entity_poly.pdbx_strand_id
1 'polypeptide(L)'
;MFNFILPGSEIPEWFSQQRGDSSIKIDLPLEVWNDNQWMGIALCCIFVRDDASRAEELVFRAVYGLSNFKGRNPRGFMRGIWTFSPDEPVMKDHIFIRYFSRDEMYRNLWTTDWLDQECGELELSFVRGSCLHSVKVKKCGVRLVYERDLEDMEQIQELHSSQCCENFEDIQQHPADDGSIGNSSLIK
;
A
#
# COMPACT_ATOMS: atom_id res chain seq x y z
N MET A 1 -13.35 3.10 0.62
CA MET A 1 -12.11 3.23 -0.16
C MET A 1 -11.15 4.15 0.58
N PHE A 2 -9.91 3.71 0.75
CA PHE A 2 -8.83 4.50 1.33
C PHE A 2 -7.63 4.50 0.39
N ASN A 3 -6.93 5.64 0.30
CA ASN A 3 -5.69 5.75 -0.46
C ASN A 3 -4.63 6.42 0.41
N PHE A 4 -3.39 5.95 0.29
CA PHE A 4 -2.25 6.51 1.01
C PHE A 4 -1.09 6.70 0.04
N ILE A 5 -0.35 7.79 0.22
CA ILE A 5 0.91 8.06 -0.49
C ILE A 5 1.98 8.27 0.56
N LEU A 6 3.05 7.49 0.46
CA LEU A 6 4.16 7.51 1.41
C LEU A 6 5.48 7.50 0.63
N PRO A 7 6.54 8.20 1.09
CA PRO A 7 7.87 8.03 0.51
C PRO A 7 8.34 6.58 0.65
N GLY A 8 8.94 6.01 -0.40
CA GLY A 8 9.49 4.66 -0.33
C GLY A 8 9.78 4.06 -1.70
N SER A 9 10.79 3.20 -1.74
CA SER A 9 11.31 2.56 -2.97
C SER A 9 11.14 1.03 -2.98
N GLU A 10 10.41 0.49 -2.00
CA GLU A 10 10.15 -0.94 -1.85
C GLU A 10 8.68 -1.17 -1.52
N ILE A 11 8.10 -2.23 -2.07
CA ILE A 11 6.72 -2.61 -1.73
C ILE A 11 6.78 -3.26 -0.34
N PRO A 12 5.91 -2.85 0.61
CA PRO A 12 5.90 -3.43 1.94
C PRO A 12 5.75 -4.96 1.89
N GLU A 13 6.46 -5.68 2.76
CA GLU A 13 6.42 -7.15 2.83
C GLU A 13 5.01 -7.71 3.10
N TRP A 14 4.15 -6.88 3.70
CA TRP A 14 2.72 -7.17 3.87
C TRP A 14 2.00 -7.49 2.55
N PHE A 15 2.47 -6.97 1.41
CA PHE A 15 1.96 -7.38 0.09
C PHE A 15 2.61 -8.70 -0.32
N SER A 16 1.87 -9.79 -0.12
CA SER A 16 2.34 -11.16 -0.35
C SER A 16 2.67 -11.46 -1.82
N GLN A 17 2.05 -10.72 -2.76
CA GLN A 17 2.30 -10.88 -4.19
C GLN A 17 2.82 -9.56 -4.76
N GLN A 18 4.02 -9.60 -5.34
CA GLN A 18 4.69 -8.43 -5.89
C GLN A 18 5.26 -8.73 -7.29
N ARG A 19 5.36 -7.70 -8.13
CA ARG A 19 5.93 -7.78 -9.48
C ARG A 19 6.79 -6.56 -9.76
N GLY A 20 7.89 -6.78 -10.49
CA GLY A 20 8.75 -5.72 -11.03
C GLY A 20 8.17 -5.05 -12.28
N ASP A 21 6.85 -4.96 -12.38
CA ASP A 21 6.11 -4.45 -13.53
C ASP A 21 4.90 -3.64 -13.06
N SER A 22 4.19 -3.00 -13.97
CA SER A 22 2.99 -2.20 -13.70
C SER A 22 1.69 -3.03 -13.68
N SER A 23 1.77 -4.36 -13.79
CA SER A 23 0.60 -5.24 -13.75
C SER A 23 0.85 -6.50 -12.94
N ILE A 24 -0.22 -7.04 -12.36
CA ILE A 24 -0.22 -8.27 -11.58
C ILE A 24 -1.55 -9.00 -11.77
N LYS A 25 -1.45 -10.30 -12.04
CA LYS A 25 -2.58 -11.23 -12.12
C LYS A 25 -2.56 -12.11 -10.89
N ILE A 26 -3.73 -12.26 -10.27
CA ILE A 26 -3.92 -13.16 -9.15
C ILE A 26 -5.10 -14.08 -9.41
N ASP A 27 -4.96 -15.33 -8.99
CA ASP A 27 -6.08 -16.23 -8.89
C ASP A 27 -6.94 -15.79 -7.71
N LEU A 28 -8.23 -15.59 -7.97
CA LEU A 28 -9.22 -15.24 -6.98
C LEU A 28 -10.21 -16.42 -6.89
N PRO A 29 -10.00 -17.34 -5.94
CA PRO A 29 -10.90 -18.47 -5.71
C PRO A 29 -12.32 -17.95 -5.49
N LEU A 30 -13.32 -18.61 -6.08
CA LEU A 30 -14.71 -18.15 -5.96
C LEU A 30 -15.20 -18.18 -4.51
N GLU A 31 -14.63 -19.07 -3.71
CA GLU A 31 -14.87 -19.22 -2.28
C GLU A 31 -14.59 -17.94 -1.51
N VAL A 32 -13.66 -17.09 -1.99
CA VAL A 32 -13.34 -15.82 -1.33
C VAL A 32 -14.56 -14.90 -1.25
N TRP A 33 -15.45 -14.97 -2.24
CA TRP A 33 -16.70 -14.20 -2.25
C TRP A 33 -17.74 -14.77 -1.29
N ASN A 34 -17.58 -15.97 -0.75
CA ASN A 34 -18.45 -16.49 0.30
C ASN A 34 -17.78 -16.47 1.67
N ASP A 35 -16.50 -16.14 1.73
CA ASP A 35 -15.75 -16.00 2.97
C ASP A 35 -16.10 -14.67 3.66
N ASN A 36 -16.60 -14.78 4.89
CA ASN A 36 -16.96 -13.62 5.69
C ASN A 36 -15.76 -12.98 6.39
N GLN A 37 -14.64 -13.68 6.51
CA GLN A 37 -13.40 -13.11 7.02
C GLN A 37 -12.67 -12.30 5.96
N TRP A 38 -13.04 -12.45 4.68
CA TRP A 38 -12.47 -11.65 3.61
C TRP A 38 -13.01 -10.22 3.68
N MET A 39 -12.10 -9.26 3.84
CA MET A 39 -12.42 -7.85 4.02
C MET A 39 -12.30 -7.05 2.73
N GLY A 40 -11.40 -7.47 1.82
CA GLY A 40 -11.20 -6.77 0.55
C GLY A 40 -9.84 -7.01 -0.11
N ILE A 41 -9.41 -6.07 -0.95
CA ILE A 41 -8.13 -6.11 -1.66
C ILE A 41 -7.36 -4.82 -1.41
N ALA A 42 -6.09 -4.97 -1.04
CA ALA A 42 -5.12 -3.89 -1.02
C ALA A 42 -4.22 -3.98 -2.26
N LEU A 43 -4.14 -2.89 -3.01
CA LEU A 43 -3.24 -2.71 -4.15
C LEU A 43 -2.14 -1.72 -3.79
N CYS A 44 -0.92 -1.99 -4.24
CA CYS A 44 0.25 -1.15 -4.02
C CYS A 44 1.02 -0.92 -5.32
N CYS A 45 1.63 0.24 -5.47
CA CYS A 45 2.69 0.43 -6.46
C CYS A 45 3.77 1.40 -6.00
N ILE A 46 4.97 1.22 -6.56
CA ILE A 46 6.01 2.23 -6.51
C ILE A 46 5.92 3.04 -7.79
N PHE A 47 5.79 4.34 -7.64
CA PHE A 47 5.78 5.27 -8.75
C PHE A 47 6.76 6.41 -8.52
N VAL A 48 7.13 7.05 -9.62
CA VAL A 48 7.93 8.27 -9.62
C VAL A 48 7.34 9.25 -10.62
N ARG A 49 7.37 10.53 -10.26
CA ARG A 49 7.03 11.63 -11.17
C ARG A 49 8.26 12.04 -11.95
N ASP A 50 8.11 12.24 -13.25
CA ASP A 50 9.22 12.71 -14.08
C ASP A 50 9.35 14.24 -14.03
N ASP A 51 8.27 14.96 -13.71
CA ASP A 51 8.22 16.42 -13.72
C ASP A 51 7.15 16.95 -12.75
N ALA A 52 7.56 17.70 -11.73
CA ALA A 52 6.62 18.28 -10.75
C ALA A 52 5.93 19.52 -11.30
N SER A 53 6.46 20.16 -12.35
CA SER A 53 5.87 21.38 -12.89
C SER A 53 4.57 21.12 -13.66
N ARG A 54 4.29 19.85 -14.01
CA ARG A 54 3.08 19.44 -14.73
C ARG A 54 2.15 18.62 -13.85
N ALA A 55 0.86 18.72 -14.12
CA ALA A 55 -0.12 17.80 -13.56
C ALA A 55 0.09 16.40 -14.16
N GLU A 56 0.07 15.39 -13.30
CA GLU A 56 0.22 13.99 -13.70
C GLU A 56 -0.88 13.14 -13.09
N GLU A 57 -1.12 11.95 -13.66
CA GLU A 57 -2.11 11.02 -13.16
C GLU A 57 -1.53 9.62 -12.92
N LEU A 58 -2.03 8.95 -11.89
CA LEU A 58 -1.88 7.52 -11.68
C LEU A 58 -3.23 6.87 -11.94
N VAL A 59 -3.30 6.03 -12.97
CA VAL A 59 -4.53 5.32 -13.34
C VAL A 59 -4.34 3.85 -13.04
N PHE A 60 -5.23 3.29 -12.23
CA PHE A 60 -5.31 1.85 -12.04
C PHE A 60 -6.55 1.30 -12.72
N ARG A 61 -6.47 0.02 -13.07
CA ARG A 61 -7.52 -0.77 -13.68
C ARG A 61 -7.54 -2.14 -13.00
N ALA A 62 -8.73 -2.60 -12.62
CA ALA A 62 -8.97 -3.97 -12.21
C ALA A 62 -9.91 -4.62 -13.22
N VAL A 63 -9.53 -5.80 -13.72
CA VAL A 63 -10.32 -6.58 -14.66
C VAL A 63 -10.48 -7.97 -14.10
N TYR A 64 -11.73 -8.39 -13.91
CA TYR A 64 -12.04 -9.74 -13.51
C TYR A 64 -12.47 -10.57 -14.72
N GLY A 65 -11.73 -11.65 -14.96
CA GLY A 65 -11.95 -12.60 -16.02
C GLY A 65 -11.98 -14.03 -15.49
N LEU A 66 -12.37 -14.96 -16.34
CA LEU A 66 -12.35 -16.39 -16.02
C LEU A 66 -11.21 -17.03 -16.79
N SER A 67 -10.37 -17.78 -16.09
CA SER A 67 -9.10 -18.31 -16.60
C SER A 67 -9.28 -19.17 -17.86
N ASN A 68 -10.47 -19.75 -18.06
CA ASN A 68 -10.79 -20.65 -19.17
C ASN A 68 -11.48 -19.99 -20.38
N PHE A 69 -11.81 -18.69 -20.33
CA PHE A 69 -12.56 -18.00 -21.40
C PHE A 69 -11.69 -17.02 -22.18
N LYS A 70 -10.63 -17.53 -22.83
CA LYS A 70 -9.86 -16.76 -23.81
C LYS A 70 -10.78 -16.33 -24.96
N GLY A 71 -11.22 -15.07 -24.97
CA GLY A 71 -11.93 -14.46 -26.11
C GLY A 71 -13.33 -13.89 -25.85
N ARG A 72 -13.84 -13.87 -24.61
CA ARG A 72 -15.05 -13.11 -24.26
C ARG A 72 -14.74 -11.89 -23.40
N ASN A 73 -15.63 -10.91 -23.45
CA ASN A 73 -15.53 -9.65 -22.70
C ASN A 73 -15.31 -9.91 -21.20
N PRO A 74 -14.51 -9.06 -20.53
CA PRO A 74 -14.35 -9.13 -19.08
C PRO A 74 -15.70 -8.99 -18.37
N ARG A 75 -15.90 -9.74 -17.28
CA ARG A 75 -17.17 -9.76 -16.54
C ARG A 75 -17.26 -8.67 -15.48
N GLY A 76 -16.12 -8.21 -14.97
CA GLY A 76 -16.03 -7.13 -14.00
C GLY A 76 -14.94 -6.14 -14.39
N PHE A 77 -15.22 -4.85 -14.21
CA PHE A 77 -14.30 -3.77 -14.55
C PHE A 77 -14.36 -2.65 -13.51
N MET A 78 -13.22 -2.33 -12.93
CA MET A 78 -13.06 -1.16 -12.07
C MET A 78 -11.90 -0.30 -12.59
N ARG A 79 -12.07 1.01 -12.56
CA ARG A 79 -11.02 1.96 -12.90
C ARG A 79 -11.05 3.11 -11.91
N GLY A 80 -9.88 3.60 -11.54
CA GLY A 80 -9.80 4.85 -10.82
C GLY A 80 -8.52 5.61 -11.14
N ILE A 81 -8.59 6.91 -10.84
CA ILE A 81 -7.59 7.89 -11.21
C ILE A 81 -7.22 8.63 -9.92
N TRP A 82 -5.92 8.87 -9.76
CA TRP A 82 -5.38 9.83 -8.81
C TRP A 82 -4.63 10.90 -9.60
N THR A 83 -4.87 12.17 -9.29
CA THR A 83 -4.22 13.29 -9.97
C THR A 83 -3.26 13.98 -9.01
N PHE A 84 -2.04 14.22 -9.46
CA PHE A 84 -1.03 15.00 -8.76
C PHE A 84 -1.02 16.41 -9.31
N SER A 85 -1.08 17.38 -8.42
CA SER A 85 -0.99 18.79 -8.81
C SER A 85 0.44 19.15 -9.21
N PRO A 86 0.61 20.21 -10.02
CA PRO A 86 1.90 20.87 -10.15
C PRO A 86 2.46 21.24 -8.76
N ASP A 87 3.77 21.23 -8.64
CA ASP A 87 4.56 21.63 -7.45
C ASP A 87 4.40 20.73 -6.21
N GLU A 88 3.64 19.64 -6.29
CA GLU A 88 3.60 18.63 -5.23
C GLU A 88 4.96 17.89 -5.15
N PRO A 89 5.62 17.81 -3.98
CA PRO A 89 7.03 17.38 -3.85
C PRO A 89 7.24 15.85 -3.95
N VAL A 90 6.56 15.19 -4.89
CA VAL A 90 6.61 13.73 -5.11
C VAL A 90 7.63 13.41 -6.21
N MET A 91 8.90 13.74 -5.96
CA MET A 91 9.99 13.66 -6.95
C MET A 91 10.81 12.37 -6.89
N LYS A 92 10.74 11.68 -5.76
CA LYS A 92 11.42 10.41 -5.52
C LYS A 92 10.41 9.27 -5.63
N ASP A 93 10.90 8.06 -5.46
CA ASP A 93 10.04 6.89 -5.37
C ASP A 93 9.06 7.06 -4.20
N HIS A 94 7.79 6.93 -4.52
CA HIS A 94 6.70 6.92 -3.56
C HIS A 94 5.89 5.66 -3.74
N ILE A 95 5.29 5.23 -2.64
CA ILE A 95 4.40 4.10 -2.55
C ILE A 95 2.99 4.65 -2.56
N PHE A 96 2.18 4.21 -3.52
CA PHE A 96 0.74 4.41 -3.51
C PHE A 96 0.07 3.12 -3.04
N ILE A 97 -0.80 3.22 -2.03
CA ILE A 97 -1.61 2.11 -1.54
C ILE A 97 -3.08 2.47 -1.70
N ARG A 98 -3.87 1.54 -2.22
CA ARG A 98 -5.33 1.66 -2.31
C ARG A 98 -6.01 0.41 -1.79
N TYR A 99 -7.00 0.61 -0.94
CA TYR A 99 -7.83 -0.46 -0.40
C TYR A 99 -9.26 -0.39 -0.95
N PHE A 100 -9.72 -1.54 -1.47
CA PHE A 100 -11.08 -1.80 -1.91
C PHE A 100 -11.73 -2.75 -0.92
N SER A 101 -12.86 -2.34 -0.32
CA SER A 101 -13.60 -3.25 0.55
C SER A 101 -14.30 -4.33 -0.28
N ARG A 102 -14.62 -5.45 0.38
CA ARG A 102 -15.45 -6.53 -0.16
C ARG A 102 -16.73 -5.99 -0.81
N ASP A 103 -17.42 -5.05 -0.18
CA ASP A 103 -18.61 -4.40 -0.75
C ASP A 103 -18.35 -3.66 -2.06
N GLU A 104 -17.21 -2.96 -2.15
CA GLU A 104 -16.84 -2.26 -3.38
C GLU A 104 -16.48 -3.24 -4.49
N MET A 105 -15.82 -4.34 -4.13
CA MET A 105 -15.51 -5.44 -5.03
C MET A 105 -16.79 -6.09 -5.56
N TYR A 106 -17.79 -6.34 -4.72
CA TYR A 106 -19.09 -6.82 -5.19
C TYR A 106 -19.73 -5.83 -6.15
N ARG A 107 -19.85 -4.55 -5.78
CA ARG A 107 -20.53 -3.58 -6.63
C ARG A 107 -19.91 -3.44 -8.02
N ASN A 108 -18.59 -3.56 -8.13
CA ASN A 108 -17.87 -3.29 -9.38
C ASN A 108 -17.52 -4.55 -10.18
N LEU A 109 -17.43 -5.71 -9.54
CA LEU A 109 -17.02 -6.96 -10.20
C LEU A 109 -18.10 -8.05 -10.18
N TRP A 110 -19.11 -7.97 -9.30
CA TRP A 110 -20.19 -8.95 -9.26
C TRP A 110 -21.12 -8.80 -10.46
N THR A 111 -21.27 -9.90 -11.20
CA THR A 111 -22.34 -10.07 -12.20
C THR A 111 -23.18 -11.28 -11.77
N THR A 112 -24.39 -11.45 -12.28
CA THR A 112 -25.30 -12.51 -11.79
C THR A 112 -24.97 -13.94 -12.24
N ASP A 113 -24.01 -14.12 -13.16
CA ASP A 113 -23.78 -15.40 -13.86
C ASP A 113 -22.68 -16.31 -13.25
N TRP A 114 -22.57 -16.40 -11.92
CA TRP A 114 -21.41 -16.96 -11.20
C TRP A 114 -21.55 -18.41 -10.73
N LEU A 115 -22.73 -19.03 -10.88
CA LEU A 115 -23.06 -20.31 -10.25
C LEU A 115 -22.36 -21.54 -10.85
N ASP A 116 -21.66 -21.42 -11.99
CA ASP A 116 -21.20 -22.57 -12.79
C ASP A 116 -19.67 -22.63 -13.05
N GLN A 117 -18.81 -21.99 -12.25
CA GLN A 117 -17.40 -21.83 -12.64
C GLN A 117 -16.33 -22.27 -11.63
N GLU A 118 -15.15 -22.55 -12.18
CA GLU A 118 -13.91 -22.92 -11.49
C GLU A 118 -12.95 -21.73 -11.60
N CYS A 119 -12.75 -20.99 -10.50
CA CYS A 119 -11.76 -19.90 -10.31
C CYS A 119 -11.80 -18.70 -11.30
N GLY A 120 -11.73 -17.48 -10.77
CA GLY A 120 -11.53 -16.27 -11.57
C GLY A 120 -10.10 -15.75 -11.51
N GLU A 121 -9.63 -15.13 -12.59
CA GLU A 121 -8.40 -14.36 -12.60
C GLU A 121 -8.74 -12.88 -12.42
N LEU A 122 -8.12 -12.24 -11.42
CA LEU A 122 -8.16 -10.79 -11.25
C LEU A 122 -6.84 -10.19 -11.75
N GLU A 123 -6.93 -9.40 -12.81
CA GLU A 123 -5.82 -8.61 -13.32
C GLU A 123 -5.91 -7.17 -12.78
N LEU A 124 -4.89 -6.76 -12.04
CA LEU A 124 -4.69 -5.39 -11.59
C LEU A 124 -3.55 -4.78 -12.39
N SER A 125 -3.80 -3.63 -13.01
CA SER A 125 -2.79 -2.93 -13.81
C SER A 125 -2.81 -1.42 -13.60
N PHE A 126 -1.63 -0.83 -13.64
CA PHE A 126 -1.44 0.60 -13.77
C PHE A 126 -1.22 0.92 -15.24
N VAL A 127 -2.14 1.71 -15.79
CA VAL A 127 -2.23 1.96 -17.22
C VAL A 127 -2.01 3.42 -17.52
N ARG A 128 -1.68 3.72 -18.78
CA ARG A 128 -1.61 5.10 -19.24
C ARG A 128 -3.01 5.72 -19.17
N GLY A 129 -3.08 6.89 -18.58
CA GLY A 129 -4.27 7.72 -18.57
C GLY A 129 -4.50 8.42 -19.91
N SER A 130 -5.71 8.97 -20.09
CA SER A 130 -6.15 9.57 -21.35
C SER A 130 -6.03 11.08 -21.37
N CYS A 131 -5.88 11.72 -20.22
CA CYS A 131 -6.03 13.17 -20.08
C CYS A 131 -4.73 13.86 -19.69
N LEU A 132 -3.95 13.25 -18.79
CA LEU A 132 -2.71 13.81 -18.27
C LEU A 132 -1.53 12.89 -18.53
N HIS A 133 -0.31 13.40 -18.31
CA HIS A 133 0.88 12.56 -18.29
C HIS A 133 0.76 11.55 -17.16
N SER A 134 1.04 10.29 -17.45
CA SER A 134 0.97 9.25 -16.43
C SER A 134 2.29 9.18 -15.68
N VAL A 135 2.22 9.04 -14.37
CA VAL A 135 3.40 8.76 -13.56
C VAL A 135 4.02 7.42 -13.96
N LYS A 136 5.33 7.28 -13.77
CA LYS A 136 6.03 6.04 -14.09
C LYS A 136 5.91 5.06 -12.93
N VAL A 137 5.25 3.93 -13.16
CA VAL A 137 5.17 2.82 -12.21
C VAL A 137 6.34 1.86 -12.43
N LYS A 138 7.03 1.49 -11.35
CA LYS A 138 8.21 0.61 -11.36
C LYS A 138 7.91 -0.81 -10.89
N LYS A 139 7.08 -0.93 -9.85
CA LYS A 139 6.69 -2.20 -9.24
C LYS A 139 5.25 -2.10 -8.78
N CYS A 140 4.56 -3.23 -8.69
CA CYS A 140 3.25 -3.31 -8.07
C CYS A 140 3.17 -4.51 -7.12
N GLY A 141 2.21 -4.44 -6.20
CA GLY A 141 1.89 -5.54 -5.31
C GLY A 141 0.42 -5.57 -4.94
N VAL A 142 -0.03 -6.72 -4.47
CA VAL A 142 -1.42 -6.95 -4.06
C VAL A 142 -1.48 -7.89 -2.85
N ARG A 143 -2.48 -7.66 -2.01
CA ARG A 143 -2.86 -8.53 -0.90
C ARG A 143 -4.37 -8.71 -0.87
N LEU A 144 -4.82 -9.95 -0.70
CA LEU A 144 -6.18 -10.23 -0.23
C LEU A 144 -6.21 -9.98 1.27
N VAL A 145 -7.03 -9.04 1.72
CA VAL A 145 -7.08 -8.63 3.11
C VAL A 145 -8.15 -9.42 3.83
N TYR A 146 -7.76 -10.11 4.89
CA TYR A 146 -8.65 -10.81 5.81
C TYR A 146 -8.68 -10.11 7.17
N GLU A 147 -9.69 -10.42 7.98
CA GLU A 147 -9.84 -9.90 9.34
C GLU A 147 -8.57 -10.12 10.18
N ARG A 148 -7.98 -11.33 10.12
CA ARG A 148 -6.71 -11.67 10.78
C ARG A 148 -5.54 -10.75 10.39
N ASP A 149 -5.54 -10.24 9.17
CA ASP A 149 -4.47 -9.34 8.73
C ASP A 149 -4.53 -7.99 9.46
N LEU A 150 -5.71 -7.59 9.92
CA LEU A 150 -5.89 -6.36 10.70
C LEU A 150 -5.47 -6.61 12.16
N GLU A 151 -5.83 -7.76 12.72
CA GLU A 151 -5.41 -8.18 14.06
C GLU A 151 -3.88 -8.26 14.19
N ASP A 152 -3.20 -8.83 13.18
CA ASP A 152 -1.74 -8.92 13.14
C ASP A 152 -1.09 -7.53 13.08
N MET A 153 -1.68 -6.60 12.33
CA MET A 153 -1.17 -5.22 12.21
C MET A 153 -1.35 -4.43 13.51
N GLU A 154 -2.47 -4.60 14.21
CA GLU A 154 -2.72 -4.01 15.53
C GLU A 154 -1.71 -4.53 16.57
N GLN A 155 -1.48 -5.85 16.61
CA GLN A 155 -0.48 -6.44 17.50
C GLN A 155 0.93 -5.92 17.23
N ILE A 156 1.34 -5.80 15.96
CA ILE A 156 2.63 -5.22 15.59
C ILE A 156 2.74 -3.76 16.05
N GLN A 157 1.68 -2.96 15.88
CA GLN A 157 1.65 -1.58 16.36
C GLN A 157 1.78 -1.50 17.88
N GLU A 158 1.08 -2.36 18.62
CA GLU A 158 1.18 -2.43 20.08
C GLU A 158 2.59 -2.81 20.55
N LEU A 159 3.22 -3.80 19.90
CA LEU A 159 4.60 -4.21 20.18
C LEU A 159 5.61 -3.07 19.93
N HIS A 160 5.47 -2.33 18.84
CA HIS A 160 6.36 -1.19 18.58
C HIS A 160 6.08 0.01 19.50
N SER A 161 4.83 0.18 19.93
CA SER A 161 4.45 1.25 20.86
C SER A 161 4.97 0.97 22.27
N SER A 162 4.95 -0.29 22.73
CA SER A 162 5.54 -0.67 24.01
C SER A 162 7.07 -0.58 24.00
N GLN A 163 7.71 -0.97 22.91
CA GLN A 163 9.16 -0.90 22.76
C GLN A 163 9.72 0.53 22.69
N CYS A 164 8.93 1.50 22.21
CA CYS A 164 9.28 2.93 22.30
C CYS A 164 9.24 3.48 23.74
N CYS A 165 8.42 2.89 24.62
CA CYS A 165 8.30 3.31 26.02
C CYS A 165 9.44 2.76 26.90
N GLU A 166 10.05 1.64 26.55
CA GLU A 166 11.14 1.01 27.34
C GLU A 166 12.51 1.72 27.17
N ASN A 167 12.68 2.58 26.16
CA ASN A 167 13.95 3.27 25.89
C ASN A 167 14.15 4.58 26.67
N PHE A 168 13.24 4.97 27.56
CA PHE A 168 13.35 6.22 28.34
C PHE A 168 13.83 6.05 29.79
N GLU A 169 13.89 4.84 30.34
CA GLU A 169 14.23 4.65 31.76
C GLU A 169 15.73 4.44 32.07
N ASP A 170 16.61 4.42 31.07
CA ASP A 170 18.05 4.19 31.28
C ASP A 170 18.94 5.45 31.37
N ILE A 171 18.35 6.66 31.43
CA ILE A 171 19.12 7.86 31.82
C ILE A 171 18.99 8.03 33.34
N GLN A 172 19.67 7.17 34.08
CA GLN A 172 19.83 7.34 35.52
C GLN A 172 20.61 8.63 35.82
N GLN A 173 19.94 9.47 36.59
CA GLN A 173 20.37 10.63 37.34
C GLN A 173 21.83 10.57 37.82
N HIS A 174 22.66 11.53 37.39
CA HIS A 174 23.84 11.92 38.16
C HIS A 174 23.42 12.97 39.20
N PRO A 175 23.63 12.74 40.51
CA PRO A 175 23.48 13.81 41.49
C PRO A 175 24.64 14.80 41.34
N ALA A 176 24.29 16.09 41.31
CA ALA A 176 25.25 17.17 41.50
C ALA A 176 25.87 17.02 42.89
N ASP A 177 27.20 16.91 42.97
CA ASP A 177 27.92 17.04 44.23
C ASP A 177 28.76 18.31 44.20
N ASP A 178 28.44 19.16 45.17
CA ASP A 178 29.00 20.48 45.42
C ASP A 178 30.20 20.29 46.35
N GLY A 179 31.40 20.65 45.91
CA GLY A 179 32.65 20.43 46.65
C GLY A 179 33.65 21.57 46.49
N SER A 180 33.43 22.64 47.24
CA SER A 180 34.34 23.80 47.39
C SER A 180 35.57 23.49 48.26
N ILE A 181 36.56 24.41 48.18
CA ILE A 181 37.82 24.58 48.96
C ILE A 181 39.05 23.91 48.31
N GLY A 182 40.17 24.56 47.99
CA GLY A 182 40.64 25.93 48.14
C GLY A 182 42.17 26.02 47.87
N ASN A 183 42.62 27.23 47.51
CA ASN A 183 43.98 27.80 47.62
C ASN A 183 45.10 27.53 46.56
N SER A 184 45.36 28.60 45.80
CA SER A 184 46.59 29.44 45.78
C SER A 184 47.88 29.01 45.08
N SER A 185 48.42 29.98 44.30
CA SER A 185 49.82 30.27 43.92
C SER A 185 50.36 29.48 42.71
N LEU A 186 51.17 30.00 41.77
CA LEU A 186 51.70 31.31 41.37
C LEU A 186 52.60 31.05 40.11
N ILE A 187 52.94 32.11 39.36
CA ILE A 187 54.04 32.23 38.35
C ILE A 187 53.66 31.73 36.94
N LYS A 188 53.71 32.53 35.86
CA LYS A 188 54.58 33.66 35.50
C LYS A 188 53.85 34.64 34.57
#